data_AF-Q4DHX4-F1
#
_entry.id   AF-Q4DHX4-F1
#
_cell.length_a   1.000
_cell.length_b   1.000
_cell.length_c   1.000
_cell.angle_alpha   90.00
_cell.angle_beta   90.00
_cell.angle_gamma   90.00
#
_symmetry.space_group_name_H-M   'P 1'
#
loop_
_entity.id
_entity.type
_entity.pdbx_description
1 polymer ?
#
loop_
_entity_poly.entity_id
_entity_poly.type
_entity_poly.pdbx_seq_one_letter_code
_entity_poly.pdbx_strand_id
1 'polypeptide(L)'
;MGTLKFKWGRWNRAKRCEKCHNSLFFVSCFSSVCILLCVSFLDGAKGRGVGVDKYSFRMLRATCRTLGGQRRWWKEGRPDFLRANERRMRLERRRIDASRYYAPVEPTPQQACTLYRQLLKAGHAQLRVTDKAYYVRKLRREFEVTARQTSARVRGIMYERGQWMLLNKLGGIV
;
A
#
# COMPACT_ATOMS: atom_id res chain seq x y z
N MET A 1 16.66 -0.31 24.52
CA MET A 1 16.07 0.80 23.72
C MET A 1 15.02 0.24 22.76
N GLY A 2 13.74 0.29 23.13
CA GLY A 2 12.65 -0.24 22.32
C GLY A 2 12.29 0.69 21.16
N THR A 3 12.31 0.19 19.92
CA THR A 3 11.87 0.95 18.76
C THR A 3 10.35 1.13 18.78
N LEU A 4 9.88 2.37 19.01
CA LEU A 4 8.51 2.78 18.70
C LEU A 4 8.29 2.72 17.18
N LYS A 5 7.99 1.53 16.66
CA LYS A 5 7.46 1.35 15.31
C LYS A 5 6.04 1.89 15.30
N PHE A 6 5.86 3.12 14.80
CA PHE A 6 4.55 3.57 14.33
C PHE A 6 4.06 2.58 13.27
N LYS A 7 3.17 1.68 13.68
CA LYS A 7 2.64 0.62 12.82
C LYS A 7 1.64 1.26 11.85
N TRP A 8 2.17 1.84 10.77
CA TRP A 8 1.40 2.41 9.63
C TRP A 8 0.30 1.46 9.11
N GLY A 9 0.47 0.15 9.32
CA GLY A 9 -0.46 -0.88 8.87
C GLY A 9 -1.86 -0.86 9.51
N ARG A 10 -2.07 -0.23 10.68
CA ARG A 10 -3.39 -0.29 11.35
C ARG A 10 -4.37 0.79 10.88
N TRP A 11 -3.91 2.00 10.53
CA TRP A 11 -4.79 3.05 9.98
C TRP A 11 -5.20 2.79 8.55
N ASN A 12 -4.30 2.17 7.76
CA ASN A 12 -4.71 1.63 6.48
C ASN A 12 -5.79 0.56 6.65
N ARG A 13 -5.82 -0.26 7.70
CA ARG A 13 -6.88 -1.29 7.83
C ARG A 13 -8.29 -0.72 8.02
N ALA A 14 -8.45 0.50 8.55
CA ALA A 14 -9.75 1.15 8.74
C ALA A 14 -10.27 1.93 7.51
N LYS A 15 -9.38 2.45 6.63
CA LYS A 15 -9.77 3.07 5.34
C LYS A 15 -9.50 2.20 4.10
N ARG A 16 -8.78 1.08 4.24
CA ARG A 16 -8.32 0.17 3.15
C ARG A 16 -9.02 -1.19 3.19
N CYS A 17 -10.15 -1.34 3.89
CA CYS A 17 -10.91 -2.59 3.94
C CYS A 17 -12.06 -2.71 2.91
N GLU A 18 -12.21 -1.80 1.96
CA GLU A 18 -13.22 -1.94 0.88
C GLU A 18 -12.75 -1.63 -0.55
N LYS A 19 -11.49 -1.21 -0.77
CA LYS A 19 -11.06 -0.57 -2.03
C LYS A 19 -9.97 -1.27 -2.87
N CYS A 20 -9.47 -2.45 -2.51
CA CYS A 20 -8.44 -3.12 -3.32
C CYS A 20 -8.65 -4.64 -3.46
N HIS A 21 -9.60 -5.03 -4.31
CA HIS A 21 -9.50 -6.29 -5.07
C HIS A 21 -9.55 -5.92 -6.57
N ASN A 22 -8.50 -5.22 -7.03
CA ASN A 22 -8.28 -4.96 -8.46
C ASN A 22 -7.66 -6.21 -9.08
N SER A 23 -8.53 -7.19 -9.37
CA SER A 23 -8.21 -8.40 -10.15
C SER A 23 -8.38 -8.18 -11.66
N LEU A 24 -8.21 -6.95 -12.16
CA LEU A 24 -8.52 -6.59 -13.56
C LEU A 24 -7.35 -6.01 -14.36
N PHE A 25 -6.14 -5.92 -13.78
CA PHE A 25 -4.92 -5.59 -14.54
C PHE A 25 -4.06 -6.81 -14.90
N PHE A 26 -4.49 -8.03 -14.54
CA PHE A 26 -3.68 -9.23 -14.75
C PHE A 26 -3.91 -9.93 -16.09
N VAL A 27 -4.96 -9.56 -16.84
CA VAL A 27 -5.38 -10.32 -18.04
C VAL A 27 -4.85 -9.73 -19.36
N SER A 28 -4.49 -8.45 -19.43
CA SER A 28 -3.92 -7.88 -20.68
C SER A 28 -2.39 -7.87 -20.74
N CYS A 29 -1.69 -7.84 -19.60
CA CYS A 29 -0.23 -7.73 -19.58
C CYS A 29 0.50 -9.09 -19.71
N PHE A 30 -0.15 -10.20 -19.34
CA PHE A 30 0.46 -11.52 -19.42
C PHE A 30 0.47 -12.11 -20.84
N SER A 31 -0.40 -11.64 -21.74
CA SER A 31 -0.44 -12.13 -23.13
C SER A 31 0.81 -11.71 -23.91
N SER A 32 1.22 -10.44 -23.85
CA SER A 32 2.34 -9.94 -24.65
C SER A 32 3.72 -10.33 -24.05
N VAL A 33 3.88 -10.26 -22.73
CA VAL A 33 5.17 -10.53 -22.08
C VAL A 33 5.49 -12.02 -22.02
N CYS A 34 4.49 -12.91 -21.90
CA CYS A 34 4.75 -14.36 -21.95
C CYS A 34 5.01 -14.87 -23.37
N ILE A 35 4.46 -14.25 -24.41
CA ILE A 35 4.80 -14.61 -25.80
C ILE A 35 6.25 -14.21 -26.09
N LEU A 36 6.70 -13.02 -25.65
CA LEU A 36 8.09 -12.58 -25.86
C LEU A 36 9.13 -13.40 -25.07
N LEU A 37 8.81 -13.84 -23.86
CA LEU A 37 9.69 -14.72 -23.09
C LEU A 37 9.70 -16.17 -23.63
N CYS A 38 8.61 -16.65 -24.22
CA CYS A 38 8.60 -17.97 -24.86
C CYS A 38 9.37 -18.01 -26.19
N VAL A 39 9.30 -16.94 -26.99
CA VAL A 39 10.07 -16.86 -28.25
C VAL A 39 11.58 -16.76 -27.97
N SER A 40 11.97 -16.06 -26.91
CA SER A 40 13.38 -15.95 -26.52
C SER A 40 13.99 -17.26 -25.97
N PHE A 41 13.15 -18.19 -25.47
CA PHE A 41 13.63 -19.45 -24.88
C PHE A 41 13.71 -20.60 -25.90
N LEU A 42 12.99 -20.51 -27.02
CA LEU A 42 13.02 -21.55 -28.06
C LEU A 42 14.11 -21.35 -29.12
N ASP A 43 14.60 -20.12 -29.32
CA ASP A 43 15.75 -19.87 -30.21
C ASP A 43 17.13 -20.06 -29.55
N GLY A 44 17.19 -20.16 -28.22
CA GLY A 44 18.46 -20.28 -27.47
C GLY A 44 19.01 -21.71 -27.30
N ALA A 45 18.27 -22.75 -27.67
CA ALA A 45 18.58 -24.13 -27.26
C ALA A 45 19.60 -24.89 -28.13
N LYS A 46 20.31 -24.22 -29.07
CA LYS A 46 21.25 -24.87 -30.01
C LYS A 46 22.73 -24.53 -29.83
N GLY A 47 23.13 -23.83 -28.77
CA GLY A 47 24.51 -23.36 -28.64
C GLY A 47 25.08 -23.42 -27.23
N ARG A 48 25.97 -24.39 -27.02
CA ARG A 48 27.18 -24.33 -26.16
C ARG A 48 27.03 -23.82 -24.71
N GLY A 49 27.06 -24.80 -23.81
CA GLY A 49 27.62 -24.78 -22.45
C GLY A 49 27.98 -23.46 -21.80
N VAL A 50 27.13 -23.02 -20.86
CA VAL A 50 27.54 -22.16 -19.74
C VAL A 50 26.78 -22.63 -18.51
N GLY A 51 27.50 -22.89 -17.42
CA GLY A 51 26.95 -23.44 -16.17
C GLY A 51 25.85 -22.54 -15.60
N VAL A 52 24.62 -23.06 -15.58
CA VAL A 52 23.48 -22.36 -14.98
C VAL A 52 23.40 -22.74 -13.51
N ASP A 53 23.65 -21.75 -12.65
CA ASP A 53 23.62 -21.84 -11.21
C ASP A 53 22.38 -22.57 -10.65
N LYS A 54 22.64 -23.42 -9.65
CA LYS A 54 21.66 -24.23 -8.90
C LYS A 54 20.52 -23.39 -8.27
N TYR A 55 20.62 -22.07 -8.25
CA TYR A 55 19.58 -21.16 -7.74
C TYR A 55 18.48 -20.85 -8.76
N SER A 56 18.77 -20.88 -10.06
CA SER A 56 17.77 -20.63 -11.12
C SER A 56 16.74 -21.76 -11.23
N PHE A 57 17.15 -23.00 -10.96
CA PHE A 57 16.23 -24.15 -10.99
C PHE A 57 15.20 -24.11 -9.85
N ARG A 58 15.52 -23.51 -8.70
CA ARG A 58 14.58 -23.34 -7.57
C ARG A 58 13.55 -22.23 -7.85
N MET A 59 13.93 -21.15 -8.53
CA MET A 59 12.97 -20.11 -8.93
C MET A 59 11.98 -20.63 -9.98
N LEU A 60 12.44 -21.41 -10.96
CA LEU A 60 11.56 -22.03 -11.97
C LEU A 60 10.63 -23.09 -11.37
N ARG A 61 11.09 -23.87 -10.38
CA ARG A 61 10.21 -24.83 -9.68
C ARG A 61 9.12 -24.15 -8.84
N ALA A 62 9.37 -22.94 -8.32
CA ALA A 62 8.39 -22.20 -7.54
C ALA A 62 7.29 -21.59 -8.43
N THR A 63 7.65 -21.08 -9.61
CA THR A 63 6.67 -20.59 -10.61
C THR A 63 5.90 -21.73 -11.28
N CYS A 64 6.51 -22.91 -11.51
CA CYS A 64 5.80 -24.07 -12.06
C CYS A 64 4.76 -24.66 -11.07
N ARG A 65 4.99 -24.59 -9.75
CA ARG A 65 3.99 -25.05 -8.77
C ARG A 65 2.78 -24.12 -8.65
N THR A 66 2.93 -22.83 -8.96
CA THR A 66 1.77 -21.92 -9.13
C THR A 66 1.07 -22.08 -10.47
N LEU A 67 1.70 -22.73 -11.46
CA LEU A 67 1.10 -23.04 -12.76
C LEU A 67 0.41 -24.42 -12.80
N GLY A 68 0.87 -25.39 -11.99
CA GLY A 68 0.35 -26.77 -11.95
C GLY A 68 -0.88 -27.00 -11.06
N GLY A 69 -1.31 -25.99 -10.30
CA GLY A 69 -2.50 -26.05 -9.42
C GLY A 69 -3.60 -25.05 -9.78
N GLN A 70 -3.41 -24.26 -10.85
CA GLN A 70 -4.48 -23.42 -11.37
C GLN A 70 -5.52 -24.34 -12.01
N ARG A 71 -6.63 -24.56 -11.30
CA ARG A 71 -7.92 -24.79 -11.96
C ARG A 71 -7.98 -23.78 -13.09
N ARG A 72 -7.83 -24.31 -14.31
CA ARG A 72 -7.88 -23.53 -15.54
C ARG A 72 -9.14 -22.70 -15.42
N TRP A 73 -9.04 -21.39 -15.22
CA TRP A 73 -10.19 -20.53 -15.00
C TRP A 73 -11.17 -20.60 -16.19
N TRP A 74 -10.68 -21.01 -17.37
CA TRP A 74 -11.48 -21.33 -18.55
C TRP A 74 -12.23 -22.68 -18.50
N LYS A 75 -11.93 -23.55 -17.52
CA LYS A 75 -12.67 -24.80 -17.22
C LYS A 75 -13.71 -24.64 -16.11
N GLU A 76 -13.81 -23.49 -15.44
CA GLU A 76 -14.80 -23.22 -14.37
C GLU A 76 -16.18 -22.77 -14.91
N GLY A 77 -16.48 -23.04 -16.18
CA GLY A 77 -17.72 -22.67 -16.84
C GLY A 77 -17.62 -21.34 -17.61
N ARG A 78 -18.69 -20.99 -18.34
CA ARG A 78 -18.75 -19.71 -19.06
C ARG A 78 -18.59 -18.57 -18.03
N PRO A 79 -17.76 -17.56 -18.28
CA PRO A 79 -17.65 -16.42 -17.36
C PRO A 79 -19.03 -15.79 -17.15
N ASP A 80 -19.39 -15.58 -15.88
CA ASP A 80 -20.65 -14.95 -15.51
C ASP A 80 -20.58 -13.46 -15.85
N PHE A 81 -20.95 -13.14 -17.10
CA PHE A 81 -20.94 -11.78 -17.63
C PHE A 81 -21.90 -10.86 -16.89
N LEU A 82 -23.01 -11.39 -16.34
CA LEU A 82 -23.96 -10.63 -15.54
C LEU A 82 -23.30 -10.16 -14.25
N ARG A 83 -22.69 -11.07 -13.49
CA ARG A 83 -21.93 -10.75 -12.28
C ARG A 83 -20.76 -9.80 -12.54
N ALA A 84 -20.05 -9.98 -13.66
CA ALA A 84 -18.97 -9.09 -14.06
C ALA A 84 -19.49 -7.67 -14.38
N ASN A 85 -20.63 -7.57 -15.08
CA ASN A 85 -21.25 -6.29 -15.41
C ASN A 85 -21.79 -5.57 -14.16
N GLU A 86 -22.45 -6.28 -13.25
CA GLU A 86 -22.85 -5.73 -11.94
C GLU A 86 -21.66 -5.17 -11.16
N ARG A 87 -20.53 -5.89 -11.15
CA ARG A 87 -19.30 -5.42 -10.51
C ARG A 87 -18.75 -4.17 -11.18
N ARG A 88 -18.77 -4.09 -12.51
CA ARG A 88 -18.39 -2.86 -13.24
C ARG A 88 -19.29 -1.69 -12.86
N MET A 89 -20.61 -1.88 -12.84
CA MET A 89 -21.56 -0.85 -12.41
C MET A 89 -21.28 -0.37 -10.97
N ARG A 90 -20.99 -1.29 -10.03
CA ARG A 90 -20.62 -0.91 -8.64
C ARG A 90 -19.30 -0.14 -8.58
N LEU A 91 -18.31 -0.51 -9.38
CA LEU A 91 -17.03 0.23 -9.44
C LEU A 91 -17.20 1.61 -10.05
N GLU A 92 -18.04 1.75 -11.06
CA GLU A 92 -18.32 3.04 -11.68
C GLU A 92 -19.08 3.96 -10.73
N ARG A 93 -20.08 3.44 -10.00
CA ARG A 93 -20.73 4.18 -8.89
C ARG A 93 -19.70 4.68 -7.88
N ARG A 94 -18.79 3.81 -7.41
CA ARG A 94 -17.72 4.19 -6.49
C ARG A 94 -16.75 5.23 -7.07
N ARG A 95 -16.51 5.23 -8.39
CA ARG A 95 -15.67 6.22 -9.07
C ARG A 95 -16.37 7.58 -9.13
N ILE A 96 -17.64 7.60 -9.51
CA ILE A 96 -18.49 8.80 -9.52
C ILE A 96 -18.55 9.38 -8.09
N ASP A 97 -18.82 8.53 -7.09
CA ASP A 97 -18.82 8.95 -5.69
C ASP A 97 -17.44 9.49 -5.27
N ALA A 98 -16.34 8.80 -5.61
CA ALA A 98 -14.99 9.25 -5.30
C ALA A 98 -14.64 10.61 -5.94
N SER A 99 -15.15 10.90 -7.15
CA SER A 99 -14.93 12.18 -7.83
C SER A 99 -15.64 13.36 -7.16
N ARG A 100 -16.68 13.11 -6.36
CA ARG A 100 -17.39 14.15 -5.59
C ARG A 100 -16.61 14.57 -4.33
N TYR A 101 -15.66 13.76 -3.87
CA TYR A 101 -14.84 14.10 -2.71
C TYR A 101 -13.60 14.90 -3.11
N TYR A 102 -13.32 15.96 -2.37
CA TYR A 102 -12.08 16.72 -2.51
C TYR A 102 -10.86 15.87 -2.17
N ALA A 103 -9.78 16.06 -2.93
CA ALA A 103 -8.51 15.44 -2.61
C ALA A 103 -7.97 15.98 -1.27
N PRO A 104 -7.21 15.19 -0.49
CA PRO A 104 -6.55 15.68 0.72
C PRO A 104 -5.65 16.87 0.39
N VAL A 105 -5.95 18.01 1.03
CA VAL A 105 -5.25 19.28 0.81
C VAL A 105 -4.00 19.32 1.68
N GLU A 106 -2.94 19.94 1.17
CA GLU A 106 -1.73 20.19 1.94
C GLU A 106 -2.02 21.17 3.10
N PRO A 107 -1.63 20.86 4.34
CA PRO A 107 -1.86 21.77 5.45
C PRO A 107 -1.04 23.05 5.30
N THR A 108 -1.62 24.18 5.71
CA THR A 108 -0.84 25.42 5.80
C THR A 108 0.24 25.31 6.89
N PRO A 109 1.35 26.06 6.81
CA PRO A 109 2.38 26.05 7.85
C PRO A 109 1.81 26.37 9.25
N GLN A 110 0.84 27.27 9.33
CA GLN A 110 0.15 27.63 10.57
C GLN A 110 -0.63 26.45 11.15
N GLN A 111 -1.37 25.71 10.31
CA GLN A 111 -2.07 24.48 10.70
C GLN A 111 -1.09 23.41 11.19
N ALA A 112 0.02 23.21 10.48
CA ALA A 112 1.06 22.26 10.88
C ALA A 112 1.68 22.61 12.24
N CYS A 113 2.01 23.88 12.47
CA CYS A 113 2.51 24.37 13.77
C CYS A 113 1.48 24.16 14.90
N THR A 114 0.20 24.40 14.62
CA THR A 114 -0.88 24.22 15.59
C THR A 114 -1.04 22.75 15.97
N LEU A 115 -1.06 21.88 14.97
CA LEU A 115 -1.12 20.43 15.17
C LEU A 115 0.09 19.91 15.96
N TYR A 116 1.29 20.40 15.63
CA TYR A 116 2.52 20.05 16.34
C TYR A 116 2.44 20.42 17.84
N ARG A 117 2.01 21.65 18.17
CA ARG A 117 1.82 22.09 19.56
C ARG A 117 0.77 21.26 20.29
N GLN A 118 -0.35 20.95 19.65
CA GLN A 118 -1.40 20.11 20.23
C GLN A 118 -0.88 18.69 20.53
N LEU A 119 -0.12 18.09 19.62
CA LEU A 119 0.48 16.75 19.80
C LEU A 119 1.51 16.73 20.92
N LEU A 120 2.29 17.81 21.09
CA LEU A 120 3.18 17.97 22.23
C LEU A 120 2.40 18.07 23.54
N LYS A 121 1.38 18.93 23.62
CA LYS A 121 0.54 19.09 24.81
C LYS A 121 -0.14 17.77 25.21
N ALA A 122 -0.70 17.05 24.23
CA ALA A 122 -1.28 15.73 24.45
C ALA A 122 -0.23 14.71 24.90
N GLY A 123 0.97 14.73 24.31
CA GLY A 123 2.09 13.88 24.71
C GLY A 123 2.51 14.08 26.16
N HIS A 124 2.66 15.34 26.59
CA HIS A 124 3.03 15.63 27.99
C HIS A 124 1.97 15.18 29.00
N ALA A 125 0.69 15.26 28.63
CA ALA A 125 -0.43 14.89 29.49
C ALA A 125 -0.71 13.38 29.54
N GLN A 126 -0.57 12.67 28.41
CA GLN A 126 -1.03 11.27 28.28
C GLN A 126 0.10 10.24 28.41
N LEU A 127 1.34 10.58 28.02
CA LEU A 127 2.46 9.63 28.04
C LEU A 127 2.98 9.45 29.47
N ARG A 128 2.93 8.21 29.95
CA ARG A 128 3.41 7.81 31.29
C ARG A 128 4.62 6.88 31.20
N VAL A 129 4.58 5.89 30.31
CA VAL A 129 5.60 4.84 30.20
C VAL A 129 6.68 5.20 29.18
N THR A 130 6.29 5.87 28.10
CA THR A 130 7.20 6.25 27.02
C THR A 130 8.01 7.50 27.35
N ASP A 131 9.29 7.48 26.96
CA ASP A 131 10.21 8.62 27.13
C ASP A 131 9.69 9.85 26.38
N LYS A 132 9.31 10.89 27.14
CA LYS A 132 8.79 12.15 26.58
C LYS A 132 9.79 12.78 25.62
N ALA A 133 11.09 12.79 25.96
CA ALA A 133 12.14 13.33 25.10
C ALA A 133 12.29 12.55 23.77
N TYR A 134 12.10 11.22 23.79
CA TYR A 134 12.09 10.43 22.57
C TYR A 134 10.86 10.75 21.71
N TYR A 135 9.68 10.86 22.32
CA TYR A 135 8.44 11.22 21.63
C TYR A 135 8.56 12.59 20.93
N VAL A 136 9.07 13.61 21.62
CA VAL A 136 9.29 14.96 21.06
C VAL A 136 10.26 14.90 19.88
N ARG A 137 11.41 14.24 20.02
CA ARG A 137 12.36 14.05 18.91
C ARG A 137 11.73 13.34 17.72
N LYS A 138 10.90 12.33 17.97
CA LYS A 138 10.23 11.58 16.91
C LYS A 138 9.20 12.43 16.18
N LEU A 139 8.36 13.19 16.90
CA LEU A 139 7.43 14.14 16.30
C LEU A 139 8.16 15.17 15.46
N ARG A 140 9.21 15.79 16.01
CA ARG A 140 10.02 16.78 15.29
C ARG A 140 10.55 16.23 13.97
N ARG A 141 11.09 15.01 13.98
CA ARG A 141 11.56 14.32 12.76
C ARG A 141 10.45 14.09 11.73
N GLU A 142 9.24 13.73 12.14
CA GLU A 142 8.12 13.52 11.21
C GLU A 142 7.68 14.83 10.53
N PHE A 143 7.63 15.94 11.28
CA PHE A 143 7.26 17.25 10.74
C PHE A 143 8.37 17.89 9.90
N GLU A 144 9.64 17.77 10.31
CA GLU A 144 10.76 18.44 9.63
C GLU A 144 11.31 17.63 8.45
N VAL A 145 11.37 16.29 8.57
CA VAL A 145 12.01 15.43 7.56
C VAL A 145 10.97 14.75 6.69
N THR A 146 10.05 13.97 7.29
CA THR A 146 9.10 13.16 6.52
C THR A 146 8.15 14.04 5.70
N ALA A 147 7.67 15.15 6.25
CA ALA A 147 6.80 16.06 5.51
C ALA A 147 7.49 16.66 4.26
N ARG A 148 8.78 17.00 4.36
CA ARG A 148 9.55 17.57 3.24
C ARG A 148 9.87 16.53 2.15
N GLN A 149 10.10 15.28 2.54
CA GLN A 149 10.42 14.19 1.61
C GLN A 149 9.19 13.64 0.87
N THR A 150 7.98 13.86 1.40
CA THR A 150 6.76 13.28 0.84
C THR A 150 6.00 14.27 -0.04
N SER A 151 5.10 13.76 -0.89
CA SER A 151 4.28 14.61 -1.76
C SER A 151 3.20 15.37 -0.98
N ALA A 152 2.70 16.48 -1.55
CA ALA A 152 1.66 17.33 -0.96
C ALA A 152 0.42 16.53 -0.47
N ARG A 153 -0.04 15.56 -1.28
CA ARG A 153 -1.15 14.67 -0.91
C ARG A 153 -0.83 13.84 0.33
N VAL A 154 0.39 13.32 0.45
CA VAL A 154 0.81 12.53 1.61
C VAL A 154 0.92 13.42 2.84
N ARG A 155 1.37 14.68 2.71
CA ARG A 155 1.34 15.66 3.80
C ARG A 155 -0.09 15.91 4.31
N GLY A 156 -1.07 16.04 3.41
CA GLY A 156 -2.49 16.14 3.77
C GLY A 156 -2.99 14.91 4.55
N ILE A 157 -2.65 13.72 4.08
CA ILE A 157 -2.98 12.46 4.78
C ILE A 157 -2.31 12.38 6.16
N MET A 158 -1.05 12.80 6.28
CA MET A 158 -0.32 12.85 7.55
C MET A 158 -0.94 13.85 8.53
N TYR A 159 -1.42 14.98 8.03
CA TYR A 159 -2.12 15.99 8.83
C TYR A 159 -3.43 15.44 9.39
N GLU A 160 -4.29 14.87 8.55
CA GLU A 160 -5.52 14.18 9.00
C GLU A 160 -5.21 13.07 10.01
N ARG A 161 -4.13 12.32 9.78
CA ARG A 161 -3.67 11.27 10.69
C ARG A 161 -3.26 11.84 12.05
N GLY A 162 -2.58 12.98 12.08
CA GLY A 162 -2.22 13.67 13.31
C GLY A 162 -3.44 14.18 14.07
N GLN A 163 -4.42 14.76 13.37
CA GLN A 163 -5.70 15.16 13.97
C GLN A 163 -6.44 13.94 14.56
N TRP A 164 -6.48 12.83 13.82
CA TRP A 164 -7.03 11.57 14.32
C TRP A 164 -6.31 11.09 15.58
N MET A 165 -4.98 11.23 15.66
CA MET A 165 -4.21 10.86 16.84
C MET A 165 -4.57 11.72 18.05
N LEU A 166 -4.83 13.01 17.88
CA LEU A 166 -5.28 13.88 18.97
C LEU A 166 -6.62 13.44 19.55
N LEU A 167 -7.58 13.13 18.67
CA LEU A 167 -8.91 12.67 19.08
C LEU A 167 -8.87 11.29 19.76
N ASN A 168 -7.95 10.41 19.36
CA ASN A 168 -7.88 9.02 19.81
C ASN A 168 -6.74 8.76 20.80
N LYS A 169 -6.43 9.71 21.69
CA LYS A 169 -5.39 9.57 22.75
C LYS A 169 -4.05 9.07 22.21
N LEU A 170 -3.52 9.76 21.21
CA LEU A 170 -2.28 9.46 20.49
C LEU A 170 -2.25 8.10 19.78
N GLY A 171 -3.40 7.42 19.63
CA GLY A 171 -3.47 6.10 19.03
C GLY A 171 -3.00 4.97 19.95
N GLY A 172 -3.09 5.16 21.27
CA GLY A 172 -2.73 4.17 22.27
C GLY A 172 -1.24 4.12 22.60
N ILE A 173 -0.54 5.25 22.44
CA ILE A 173 0.82 5.39 22.96
C ILE A 173 0.69 5.69 24.45
N VAL A 174 1.21 4.80 25.29
CA VAL A 174 1.18 4.89 26.77
C VAL A 174 2.55 5.28 27.29
#